data_AF-A0A0R0CMF2-F1
#
_entry.id   AF-A0A0R0CMF2-F1
#
_cell.length_a   1.000
_cell.length_b   1.000
_cell.length_c   1.000
_cell.angle_alpha   90.00
_cell.angle_beta   90.00
_cell.angle_gamma   90.00
#
_symmetry.space_group_name_H-M   'P 1'
#
loop_
_entity.id
_entity.type
_entity.pdbx_description
1 polymer ?
#
loop_
_entity_poly.entity_id
_entity_poly.type
_entity_poly.pdbx_seq_one_letter_code
_entity_poly.pdbx_strand_id
1 'polypeptide(L)'
;MISQTVNFHSELGYGRQFTSLAGSSNAWCASFVNWCLRSAGYPISSPHPYRARSFAADTINFSQIAEPVYGAIGLVGTSHVGFVYSIERERPVLLGGNQSDQINFVRFNPATLRYYVPTSYLPFAQKELKESKLDELAAADLNTALGIVVAKKAGGNTR
;
A
#
# COMPACT_ATOMS: atom_id res chain seq x y z
N MET A 1 18.04 -1.76 3.54
CA MET A 1 18.02 -2.82 2.51
C MET A 1 16.79 -3.68 2.76
N ILE A 2 15.80 -3.68 1.88
CA ILE A 2 14.65 -4.59 1.97
C ILE A 2 15.19 -5.95 1.51
N SER A 3 15.75 -6.73 2.42
CA SER A 3 16.33 -8.04 2.10
C SER A 3 15.23 -9.03 1.77
N GLN A 4 15.53 -9.97 0.86
CA GLN A 4 14.66 -11.07 0.42
C GLN A 4 14.27 -12.08 1.53
N THR A 5 14.39 -11.71 2.80
CA THR A 5 14.33 -12.63 3.95
C THR A 5 13.05 -12.51 4.77
N VAL A 6 12.23 -11.47 4.57
CA VAL A 6 11.01 -11.28 5.35
C VAL A 6 9.81 -11.80 4.56
N ASN A 7 9.18 -12.89 5.01
CA ASN A 7 7.87 -13.29 4.53
C ASN A 7 6.78 -12.55 5.33
N PHE A 8 6.22 -11.49 4.77
CA PHE A 8 5.21 -10.67 5.44
C PHE A 8 3.95 -11.45 5.87
N HIS A 9 3.61 -12.56 5.21
CA HIS A 9 2.53 -13.42 5.69
C HIS A 9 2.90 -14.11 7.02
N SER A 10 4.16 -14.54 7.14
CA SER A 10 4.68 -15.18 8.36
C SER A 10 4.69 -14.22 9.54
N GLU A 11 5.12 -12.97 9.31
CA GLU A 11 5.11 -11.92 10.32
C GLU A 11 3.71 -11.63 10.87
N LEU A 12 2.66 -11.83 10.06
CA LEU A 12 1.27 -11.67 10.47
C LEU A 12 0.65 -12.93 11.09
N GLY A 13 1.40 -14.04 11.19
CA GLY A 13 0.91 -15.31 11.73
C GLY A 13 0.30 -16.27 10.69
N TYR A 14 0.39 -15.94 9.40
CA TYR A 14 -0.17 -16.73 8.28
C TYR A 14 0.88 -17.53 7.49
N GLY A 15 2.11 -17.65 8.01
CA GLY A 15 3.23 -18.32 7.34
C GLY A 15 3.00 -19.80 7.03
N ARG A 16 2.11 -20.47 7.78
CA ARG A 16 1.70 -21.87 7.50
C ARG A 16 0.81 -22.00 6.26
N GLN A 17 0.03 -20.95 5.96
CA GLN A 17 -0.87 -20.91 4.81
C GLN A 17 -0.18 -20.35 3.56
N PHE A 18 0.73 -19.40 3.75
CA PHE A 18 1.47 -18.75 2.67
C PHE A 18 2.97 -18.82 2.94
N THR A 19 3.59 -19.88 2.42
CA THR A 19 4.99 -20.23 2.72
C THR A 19 6.00 -19.45 1.88
N SER A 20 5.57 -18.72 0.85
CA SER A 20 6.45 -17.93 -0.02
C SER A 20 5.82 -16.59 -0.42
N LEU A 21 6.67 -15.63 -0.79
CA LEU A 21 6.28 -14.36 -1.40
C LEU A 21 6.18 -14.44 -2.93
N ALA A 22 5.72 -15.57 -3.49
CA ALA A 22 5.53 -15.69 -4.92
C ALA A 22 4.34 -14.85 -5.38
N GLY A 23 4.59 -13.67 -5.96
CA GLY A 23 3.58 -12.63 -6.18
C GLY A 23 2.34 -12.98 -7.00
N SER A 24 2.38 -14.04 -7.82
CA SER A 24 1.24 -14.53 -8.62
C SER A 24 0.36 -15.55 -7.88
N SER A 25 0.91 -16.34 -6.97
CA SER A 25 0.19 -17.35 -6.20
C SER A 25 -0.14 -16.90 -4.78
N ASN A 26 0.70 -16.05 -4.19
CA ASN A 26 0.63 -15.55 -2.82
C ASN A 26 0.81 -14.01 -2.83
N ALA A 27 -0.22 -13.29 -3.25
CA ALA A 27 -0.16 -11.84 -3.28
C ALA A 27 0.06 -11.26 -1.87
N TRP A 28 1.15 -10.54 -1.69
CA TRP A 28 1.63 -10.11 -0.36
C TRP A 28 1.52 -8.61 -0.10
N CYS A 29 0.85 -7.85 -0.98
CA CYS A 29 0.64 -6.41 -0.84
C CYS A 29 -0.03 -6.01 0.49
N ALA A 30 -1.13 -6.68 0.84
CA ALA A 30 -1.85 -6.42 2.09
C ALA A 30 -1.05 -6.87 3.32
N SER A 31 -0.30 -7.96 3.20
CA SER A 31 0.55 -8.42 4.30
C SER A 31 1.71 -7.47 4.56
N PHE A 32 2.32 -6.90 3.52
CA PHE A 32 3.31 -5.83 3.65
C PHE A 32 2.72 -4.61 4.36
N VAL A 33 1.56 -4.11 3.91
CA VAL A 33 0.92 -2.93 4.53
C VAL A 33 0.55 -3.19 5.99
N ASN A 34 -0.03 -4.35 6.31
CA ASN A 34 -0.35 -4.70 7.70
C ASN A 34 0.89 -4.90 8.58
N TRP A 35 1.99 -5.41 8.01
CA TRP A 35 3.26 -5.47 8.73
C TRP A 35 3.76 -4.06 9.05
N CYS A 36 3.77 -3.14 8.09
CA CYS A 36 4.16 -1.74 8.31
C CYS A 36 3.28 -1.06 9.38
N LEU A 37 1.96 -1.26 9.33
CA LEU A 37 1.03 -0.73 10.33
C LEU A 37 1.37 -1.24 11.73
N ARG A 38 1.54 -2.56 11.88
CA ARG A 38 1.92 -3.17 13.16
C ARG A 38 3.25 -2.62 13.67
N SER A 39 4.26 -2.53 12.81
CA SER A 39 5.58 -1.98 13.16
C SER A 39 5.51 -0.52 13.61
N ALA A 40 4.57 0.25 13.08
CA ALA A 40 4.29 1.62 13.47
C ALA A 40 3.33 1.76 14.66
N GLY A 41 2.89 0.66 15.27
CA GLY A 41 1.98 0.66 16.43
C GLY A 41 0.49 0.86 16.09
N TYR A 42 0.10 0.73 14.82
CA TYR A 42 -1.30 0.78 14.39
C TYR A 42 -1.94 -0.62 14.37
N PRO A 43 -3.28 -0.71 14.49
CA PRO A 43 -4.00 -1.96 14.26
C PRO A 43 -3.75 -2.52 12.86
N ILE A 44 -3.80 -3.84 12.73
CA ILE A 44 -3.88 -4.53 11.43
C ILE A 44 -5.36 -4.73 11.05
N SER A 45 -5.64 -4.89 9.76
CA SER A 45 -7.01 -5.09 9.27
C SER A 45 -7.58 -6.48 9.57
N SER A 46 -8.89 -6.52 9.78
CA SER A 46 -9.70 -7.72 10.04
C SER A 46 -10.75 -7.93 8.92
N PRO A 47 -11.31 -9.13 8.69
CA PRO A 47 -10.98 -10.45 9.28
C PRO A 47 -9.81 -11.16 8.59
N HIS A 48 -9.35 -10.68 7.44
CA HIS A 48 -8.34 -11.35 6.63
C HIS A 48 -7.21 -10.39 6.23
N PRO A 49 -6.25 -10.08 7.13
CA PRO A 49 -5.21 -9.05 6.90
C PRO A 49 -4.29 -9.32 5.71
N TYR A 50 -4.27 -10.54 5.19
CA TYR A 50 -3.54 -10.90 3.96
C TYR A 50 -4.32 -10.53 2.67
N ARG A 51 -5.56 -10.04 2.76
CA ARG A 51 -6.36 -9.60 1.60
C ARG A 51 -6.48 -8.09 1.56
N ALA A 52 -6.26 -7.47 0.40
CA ALA A 52 -6.36 -6.01 0.22
C ALA A 52 -7.73 -5.45 0.66
N ARG A 53 -8.83 -6.14 0.32
CA ARG A 53 -10.18 -5.72 0.69
C ARG A 53 -10.48 -5.69 2.21
N SER A 54 -9.60 -6.24 3.06
CA SER A 54 -9.82 -6.23 4.51
C SER A 54 -9.83 -4.82 5.10
N PHE A 55 -9.06 -3.88 4.55
CA PHE A 55 -9.10 -2.48 4.98
C PHE A 55 -10.46 -1.82 4.74
N ALA A 56 -11.19 -2.24 3.70
CA ALA A 56 -12.56 -1.79 3.46
C ALA A 56 -13.61 -2.54 4.29
N ALA A 57 -13.31 -3.76 4.74
CA ALA A 57 -14.22 -4.57 5.54
C ALA A 57 -14.13 -4.26 7.03
N ASP A 58 -12.99 -3.78 7.51
CA ASP A 58 -12.75 -3.40 8.90
C ASP A 58 -13.20 -1.97 9.19
N THR A 59 -14.48 -1.81 9.46
CA THR A 59 -15.10 -0.50 9.76
C THR A 59 -14.85 -0.03 11.20
N ILE A 60 -14.13 -0.79 12.01
CA ILE A 60 -13.80 -0.45 13.41
C ILE A 60 -12.44 0.24 13.45
N ASN A 61 -11.42 -0.40 12.86
CA ASN A 61 -10.05 0.07 12.96
C ASN A 61 -9.67 1.04 11.83
N PHE A 62 -10.43 1.07 10.74
CA PHE A 62 -10.11 1.87 9.56
C PHE A 62 -11.31 2.74 9.15
N SER A 63 -11.00 3.98 8.81
CA SER A 63 -11.95 4.96 8.32
C SER A 63 -11.64 5.31 6.87
N GLN A 64 -12.66 5.33 6.02
CA GLN A 64 -12.51 5.78 4.64
C GLN A 64 -12.44 7.31 4.59
N ILE A 65 -11.55 7.85 3.75
CA ILE A 65 -11.45 9.28 3.44
C ILE A 65 -11.67 9.52 1.94
N ALA A 66 -12.12 10.73 1.59
CA ALA A 66 -12.51 11.06 0.22
C ALA A 66 -11.31 11.29 -0.71
N GLU A 67 -10.22 11.84 -0.17
CA GLU A 67 -9.06 12.29 -0.92
C GLU A 67 -7.77 11.67 -0.37
N PRO A 68 -6.73 11.51 -1.21
CA PRO A 68 -5.48 10.91 -0.80
C PRO A 68 -4.71 11.86 0.14
N VAL A 69 -4.24 11.33 1.28
CA VAL A 69 -3.28 12.01 2.17
C VAL A 69 -2.03 11.14 2.33
N TYR A 70 -0.92 11.77 2.74
CA TYR A 70 0.33 11.05 2.98
C TYR A 70 0.12 9.93 4.00
N GLY A 71 0.59 8.72 3.65
CA GLY A 71 0.46 7.53 4.48
C GLY A 71 -0.92 6.87 4.45
N ALA A 72 -1.91 7.42 3.73
CA ALA A 72 -3.20 6.75 3.56
C ALA A 72 -3.04 5.41 2.83
N ILE A 73 -3.86 4.44 3.19
CA ILE A 73 -3.91 3.12 2.56
C ILE A 73 -4.76 3.25 1.29
N GLY A 74 -4.12 3.23 0.13
CA GLY A 74 -4.79 3.24 -1.17
C GLY A 74 -5.18 1.83 -1.58
N LEU A 75 -6.48 1.51 -1.54
CA LEU A 75 -7.06 0.27 -2.07
C LEU A 75 -7.37 0.44 -3.56
N VAL A 76 -6.63 -0.27 -4.41
CA VAL A 76 -6.80 -0.28 -5.87
C VAL A 76 -7.80 -1.39 -6.23
N GLY A 77 -8.96 -1.00 -6.76
CA GLY A 77 -10.07 -1.92 -7.03
C GLY A 77 -10.49 -2.64 -5.75
N THR A 78 -10.23 -3.94 -5.66
CA THR A 78 -10.46 -4.75 -4.45
C THR A 78 -9.30 -5.69 -4.11
N SER A 79 -8.22 -5.67 -4.90
CA SER A 79 -7.20 -6.73 -4.94
C SER A 79 -5.78 -6.26 -4.66
N HIS A 80 -5.51 -4.95 -4.69
CA HIS A 80 -4.18 -4.41 -4.43
C HIS A 80 -4.23 -3.22 -3.46
N VAL A 81 -3.14 -3.03 -2.72
CA VAL A 81 -3.05 -2.02 -1.67
C VAL A 81 -1.60 -1.54 -1.50
N GLY A 82 -1.44 -0.25 -1.21
CA GLY A 82 -0.17 0.39 -0.85
C GLY A 82 -0.42 1.69 -0.08
N PHE A 83 0.65 2.34 0.37
CA PHE A 83 0.58 3.63 1.03
C PHE A 83 0.69 4.76 0.01
N VAL A 84 -0.23 5.72 0.07
CA VAL A 84 -0.15 6.98 -0.66
C VAL A 84 1.10 7.72 -0.20
N TYR A 85 1.95 8.10 -1.16
CA TYR A 85 3.20 8.79 -0.88
C TYR A 85 3.26 10.18 -1.52
N SER A 86 2.91 10.27 -2.81
CA SER A 86 2.93 11.52 -3.56
C SER A 86 1.83 11.54 -4.62
N ILE A 87 1.70 12.66 -5.32
CA ILE A 87 0.95 12.79 -6.56
C ILE A 87 1.94 12.91 -7.73
N GLU A 88 1.60 12.36 -8.89
CA GLU A 88 2.31 12.58 -10.14
C GLU A 88 1.28 12.87 -11.24
N ARG A 89 1.18 14.12 -11.72
CA ARG A 89 0.18 14.52 -12.72
C ARG A 89 -1.25 14.13 -12.31
N GLU A 90 -1.65 14.56 -11.11
CA GLU A 90 -2.96 14.27 -10.49
C GLU A 90 -3.23 12.79 -10.16
N ARG A 91 -2.24 11.91 -10.35
CA ARG A 91 -2.36 10.48 -10.08
C ARG A 91 -1.60 10.11 -8.81
N PRO A 92 -2.25 9.44 -7.83
CA PRO A 92 -1.55 8.95 -6.65
C PRO A 92 -0.44 7.97 -6.99
N VAL A 93 0.71 8.20 -6.36
CA VAL A 93 1.83 7.28 -6.32
C VAL A 93 1.76 6.51 -5.00
N LEU A 94 1.73 5.18 -5.11
CA LEU A 94 1.72 4.30 -3.96
C LEU A 94 3.07 3.62 -3.76
N LEU A 95 3.55 3.63 -2.51
CA LEU A 95 4.55 2.70 -2.02
C LEU A 95 3.86 1.39 -1.62
N GLY A 96 4.12 0.31 -2.34
CA GLY A 96 3.41 -0.95 -2.12
C GLY A 96 4.29 -2.17 -2.33
N GLY A 97 3.90 -3.26 -1.67
CA GLY A 97 4.47 -4.59 -1.88
C GLY A 97 3.81 -5.34 -3.03
N ASN A 98 4.46 -6.37 -3.55
CA ASN A 98 4.02 -7.18 -4.70
C ASN A 98 3.78 -6.37 -5.99
N GLN A 99 4.41 -5.20 -6.11
CA GLN A 99 4.34 -4.36 -7.30
C GLN A 99 5.50 -4.72 -8.22
N SER A 100 5.24 -5.56 -9.23
CA SER A 100 6.29 -6.27 -9.97
C SER A 100 7.12 -7.20 -9.08
N ASP A 101 6.46 -7.87 -8.14
CA ASP A 101 7.06 -8.83 -7.18
C ASP A 101 8.17 -8.22 -6.29
N GLN A 102 8.02 -6.94 -5.96
CA GLN A 102 8.95 -6.17 -5.13
C GLN A 102 8.21 -5.07 -4.36
N ILE A 103 8.92 -4.41 -3.45
CA ILE A 103 8.48 -3.14 -2.86
C ILE A 103 9.03 -2.02 -3.73
N ASN A 104 8.14 -1.17 -4.25
CA ASN A 104 8.52 -0.02 -5.07
C ASN A 104 7.42 1.05 -5.07
N PHE A 105 7.66 2.14 -5.80
CA PHE A 105 6.69 3.20 -6.07
C PHE A 105 6.05 2.98 -7.44
N VAL A 106 4.72 3.05 -7.50
CA VAL A 106 3.96 2.95 -8.76
C VAL A 106 2.81 3.96 -8.75
N ARG A 107 2.60 4.60 -9.89
CA ARG A 107 1.48 5.52 -10.13
C ARG A 107 0.21 4.74 -10.52
N PHE A 108 -0.92 5.08 -9.92
CA PHE A 108 -2.21 4.41 -10.15
C PHE A 108 -3.27 5.33 -10.75
N ASN A 109 -4.34 4.77 -11.31
CA ASN A 109 -5.47 5.56 -11.79
C ASN A 109 -6.36 5.98 -10.58
N PRO A 110 -6.56 7.30 -10.34
CA PRO A 110 -7.42 7.80 -9.25
C PRO A 110 -8.80 7.17 -9.21
N ALA A 111 -9.41 6.91 -10.38
CA ALA A 111 -10.75 6.34 -10.47
C ALA A 111 -10.86 4.91 -9.91
N THR A 112 -9.73 4.22 -9.72
CA THR A 112 -9.68 2.87 -9.17
C THR A 112 -9.43 2.84 -7.67
N LEU A 113 -9.18 3.99 -7.05
CA LEU A 113 -8.69 4.08 -5.68
C LEU A 113 -9.80 4.41 -4.68
N ARG A 114 -9.71 3.77 -3.53
CA ARG A 114 -10.38 4.18 -2.28
C ARG A 114 -9.32 4.31 -1.19
N TYR A 115 -9.47 5.31 -0.33
CA TYR A 115 -8.46 5.64 0.67
C TYR A 115 -8.95 5.33 2.07
N TYR A 116 -8.11 4.68 2.86
CA TYR A 116 -8.40 4.32 4.24
C TYR A 116 -7.26 4.78 5.14
N VAL A 117 -7.57 5.15 6.37
CA VAL A 117 -6.58 5.44 7.41
C VAL A 117 -6.95 4.69 8.68
N PRO A 118 -5.99 4.31 9.54
CA PRO A 118 -6.32 3.88 10.89
C PRO A 118 -7.19 4.93 11.57
N THR A 119 -8.21 4.52 12.32
CA THR A 119 -9.14 5.45 12.99
C THR A 119 -8.40 6.44 13.90
N SER A 120 -7.30 6.02 14.53
CA SER A 120 -6.43 6.90 15.33
C SER A 120 -5.66 7.95 14.52
N TYR A 121 -5.47 7.74 13.21
CA TYR A 121 -4.82 8.68 12.30
C TYR A 121 -5.80 9.66 11.64
N LEU A 122 -7.11 9.41 11.75
CA LEU A 122 -8.15 10.20 11.10
C LEU A 122 -8.08 11.71 11.42
N PRO A 123 -7.84 12.16 12.66
CA PRO A 123 -7.74 13.59 12.95
C PRO A 123 -6.60 14.29 12.19
N PHE A 124 -5.45 13.62 12.05
CA PHE A 124 -4.33 14.12 11.26
C PHE A 124 -4.70 14.18 9.77
N ALA A 125 -5.30 13.11 9.24
CA ALA A 125 -5.74 13.08 7.85
C ALA A 125 -6.73 14.22 7.53
N GLN A 126 -7.70 14.47 8.41
CA GLN A 126 -8.67 15.57 8.24
C GLN A 126 -8.03 16.95 8.26
N LYS A 127 -6.95 17.13 9.02
CA LYS A 127 -6.17 18.37 9.05
C LYS A 127 -5.41 18.55 7.72
N GLU A 128 -4.70 17.52 7.30
CA GLU A 128 -3.94 17.52 6.04
C GLU A 128 -4.84 17.83 4.84
N LEU A 129 -6.04 17.25 4.77
CA LEU A 129 -7.00 17.53 3.70
C LEU A 129 -7.41 19.01 3.59
N LYS A 130 -7.26 19.79 4.67
CA LYS A 130 -7.62 21.22 4.69
C LYS A 130 -6.43 22.13 4.46
N GLU A 131 -5.26 21.73 4.96
CA GLU A 131 -4.11 22.62 5.14
C GLU A 131 -2.94 22.31 4.22
N SER A 132 -2.83 21.06 3.75
CA SER A 132 -1.65 20.54 3.07
C SER A 132 -2.03 19.87 1.75
N LYS A 133 -1.09 19.81 0.82
CA LYS A 133 -1.20 18.98 -0.39
C LYS A 133 -0.06 17.98 -0.41
N LEU A 134 -0.34 16.81 -0.96
CA LEU A 134 0.69 15.82 -1.27
C LEU A 134 1.75 16.43 -2.19
N ASP A 135 3.00 16.07 -1.95
CA ASP A 135 4.12 16.45 -2.80
C ASP A 135 3.91 15.93 -4.24
N GLU A 136 4.37 16.71 -5.23
CA GLU A 136 4.37 16.30 -6.62
C GLU A 136 5.71 15.67 -7.00
N LEU A 137 5.77 14.33 -6.94
CA LEU A 137 6.99 13.55 -7.16
C LEU A 137 6.68 12.33 -8.02
N ALA A 138 7.48 12.12 -9.07
CA ALA A 138 7.29 11.00 -9.98
C ALA A 138 7.74 9.68 -9.34
N ALA A 139 6.99 8.60 -9.62
CA ALA A 139 7.32 7.28 -9.10
C ALA A 139 8.72 6.81 -9.53
N ALA A 140 9.16 7.17 -10.74
CA ALA A 140 10.50 6.82 -11.25
C ALA A 140 11.62 7.50 -10.44
N ASP A 141 11.43 8.76 -10.07
CA ASP A 141 12.42 9.52 -9.30
C ASP A 141 12.52 8.99 -7.87
N LEU A 142 11.39 8.68 -7.25
CA LEU A 142 11.34 8.05 -5.92
C LEU A 142 12.03 6.69 -5.89
N ASN A 143 11.77 5.84 -6.89
CA ASN A 143 12.46 4.56 -7.03
C ASN A 143 13.97 4.76 -7.20
N THR A 144 14.38 5.71 -8.05
CA THR A 144 15.79 6.01 -8.31
C THR A 144 16.49 6.52 -7.05
N ALA A 145 15.88 7.45 -6.32
CA ALA A 145 16.41 8.04 -5.10
C ALA A 145 16.66 6.98 -4.00
N LEU A 146 15.87 5.91 -3.99
CA LEU A 146 15.99 4.80 -3.04
C LEU A 146 16.75 3.59 -3.60
N GLY A 147 17.34 3.71 -4.80
CA GLY A 147 18.11 2.65 -5.43
C GLY A 147 17.26 1.42 -5.84
N ILE A 148 15.96 1.60 -6.04
CA ILE A 148 15.03 0.53 -6.43
C ILE A 148 15.08 0.34 -7.94
N VAL A 149 15.71 -0.76 -8.38
CA VAL A 149 15.74 -1.16 -9.78
C VAL A 149 14.46 -1.92 -10.12
N VAL A 150 13.50 -1.23 -10.76
CA VAL A 150 12.21 -1.83 -11.06
C VAL A 150 12.32 -2.84 -12.21
N ALA A 151 12.07 -4.11 -11.92
CA ALA A 151 12.00 -5.15 -12.95
C ALA A 151 10.91 -4.80 -13.99
N LYS A 152 11.31 -4.74 -15.27
CA LYS A 152 10.36 -4.65 -16.39
C LYS A 152 9.60 -5.97 -16.49
N LYS A 153 8.28 -5.97 -16.28
CA LYS A 153 7.45 -7.10 -16.74
C LYS A 153 7.48 -7.12 -18.27
N ALA A 154 7.86 -8.25 -18.85
CA ALA A 154 7.58 -8.50 -20.26
C ALA A 154 6.06 -8.50 -20.43
N GLY A 155 5.55 -7.60 -21.26
CA GLY A 155 4.12 -7.46 -21.55
C GLY A 155 3.50 -6.25 -20.86
N GLY A 156 3.29 -5.20 -21.66
CA GLY A 156 2.51 -4.04 -21.26
C GLY A 156 1.10 -4.44 -20.84
N ASN A 157 0.67 -3.89 -19.71
CA ASN A 157 -0.71 -3.50 -19.51
C ASN A 157 -0.72 -2.43 -18.43
N THR A 158 -1.11 -1.23 -18.84
CA THR A 158 -1.57 -0.17 -17.95
C THR A 158 -2.63 -0.76 -17.01
N ARG A 159 -2.32 -0.79 -15.71
CA ARG A 159 -3.33 -0.87 -14.65
C ARG A 159 -3.84 0.53 -14.35
#